data_AF-A0A8S0G6G4-F1
#
_entry.id   AF-A0A8S0G6G4-F1
#
_cell.length_a   1.000
_cell.length_b   1.000
_cell.length_c   1.000
_cell.angle_alpha   90.00
_cell.angle_beta   90.00
_cell.angle_gamma   90.00
#
_symmetry.space_group_name_H-M   'P 1'
#
loop_
_entity.id
_entity.type
_entity.pdbx_description
1 polymer ?
#
loop_
_entity_poly.entity_id
_entity_poly.type
_entity_poly.pdbx_seq_one_letter_code
_entity_poly.pdbx_strand_id
1 'polypeptide(L)' 'MQVILLDKVANLGSLGDQVNVKAGYARNFLVPQGKAVPATKKNIEFILRSTSR' A
#
# COMPACT_ATOMS: atom_id res chain seq x y z
N MET A 1 10.38 0.83 4.01
CA MET A 1 9.56 1.71 3.16
C MET A 1 8.13 1.37 3.44
N GLN A 2 7.36 2.34 3.91
CA GLN A 2 5.96 2.11 4.24
C GLN A 2 5.10 2.18 2.99
N VAL A 3 4.21 1.20 2.84
CA VAL A 3 3.25 1.10 1.74
C VAL A 3 1.88 0.74 2.28
N ILE A 4 0.84 1.10 1.55
CA ILE A 4 -0.54 0.73 1.83
C ILE A 4 -0.94 -0.28 0.77
N LEU A 5 -1.41 -1.44 1.21
CA LEU A 5 -1.85 -2.50 0.30
C LEU A 5 -3.17 -2.13 -0.36
N LEU A 6 -3.22 -2.23 -1.69
CA LEU A 6 -4.43 -2.07 -2.48
C LEU A 6 -5.08 -3.41 -2.83
N ASP A 7 -4.37 -4.51 -2.56
CA ASP A 7 -4.82 -5.88 -2.79
C ASP A 7 -4.34 -6.78 -1.66
N LYS A 8 -4.99 -7.94 -1.50
CA LYS A 8 -4.58 -8.95 -0.52
C LYS A 8 -3.28 -9.60 -0.99
N VAL A 9 -2.22 -9.47 -0.20
CA VAL A 9 -0.93 -10.08 -0.49
C VAL A 9 -0.64 -11.17 0.54
N ALA A 10 -0.47 -12.40 0.06
CA ALA A 10 -0.16 -13.54 0.92
C ALA A 10 1.11 -13.27 1.76
N ASN A 11 1.04 -13.57 3.05
CA ASN A 11 2.12 -13.36 4.03
C ASN A 11 2.53 -11.90 4.25
N LEU A 12 1.70 -10.93 3.84
CA LEU A 12 2.00 -9.51 4.01
C LEU A 12 0.87 -8.75 4.72
N GLY A 13 -0.36 -8.91 4.26
CA GLY A 13 -1.51 -8.22 4.85
C GLY A 13 -2.75 -8.23 3.95
N SER A 14 -3.79 -7.58 4.43
CA SER A 14 -5.07 -7.39 3.75
C SER A 14 -5.13 -6.03 3.03
N LEU A 15 -6.14 -5.87 2.17
CA LEU A 15 -6.41 -4.61 1.49
C LEU A 15 -6.64 -3.48 2.52
N GLY A 16 -5.93 -2.37 2.36
CA GLY A 16 -5.96 -1.21 3.25
C GLY A 16 -4.90 -1.24 4.35
N ASP A 17 -4.19 -2.36 4.56
CA ASP A 17 -3.18 -2.43 5.61
C ASP A 17 -1.94 -1.61 5.25
N GLN A 18 -1.44 -0.86 6.23
CA GLN A 18 -0.16 -0.18 6.13
C GLN A 18 0.95 -1.09 6.64
N VAL A 19 1.85 -1.48 5.74
CA VAL A 19 2.93 -2.43 6.03
C VAL A 19 4.30 -1.82 5.71
N ASN A 20 5.32 -2.22 6.47
CA ASN A 20 6.69 -1.78 6.23
C ASN A 20 7.47 -2.88 5.48
N VAL A 21 7.88 -2.59 4.25
CA VAL A 21 8.60 -3.54 3.40
C VAL A 21 9.95 -3.01 2.96
N LYS A 22 10.79 -3.89 2.41
CA LYS A 22 12.04 -3.48 1.76
C LYS A 22 11.73 -2.56 0.56
N ALA A 23 12.51 -1.50 0.41
CA ALA A 23 12.27 -0.49 -0.63
C ALA A 23 12.32 -1.08 -2.06
N GLY A 24 13.19 -2.06 -2.30
CA GLY A 24 13.25 -2.76 -3.60
C GLY A 24 11.98 -3.58 -3.88
N TYR A 25 11.42 -4.25 -2.87
CA TYR A 25 10.18 -5.02 -3.03
C TYR A 25 8.98 -4.12 -3.33
N ALA A 26 8.88 -2.98 -2.65
CA ALA A 26 7.85 -1.99 -2.97
C ALA A 26 8.00 -1.43 -4.40
N ARG A 27 9.19 -0.96 -4.76
CA ARG A 27 9.43 -0.26 -6.05
C ARG A 27 9.41 -1.18 -7.27
N ASN A 28 9.84 -2.43 -7.13
CA ASN A 28 10.00 -3.34 -8.28
C ASN A 28 8.85 -4.33 -8.45
N PHE A 29 8.08 -4.59 -7.39
CA PHE A 29 6.99 -5.58 -7.41
C PHE A 29 5.64 -4.97 -7.06
N LEU A 30 5.50 -4.39 -5.86
CA LEU A 30 4.18 -3.97 -5.37
C LEU A 30 3.61 -2.77 -6.14
N VAL A 31 4.40 -1.71 -6.32
CA VAL A 31 3.95 -0.47 -6.98
C VAL A 31 3.70 -0.68 -8.48
N PRO A 32 4.59 -1.31 -9.26
CA PRO A 32 4.35 -1.53 -10.68
C PRO A 32 3.19 -2.50 -10.96
N GLN A 33 2.94 -3.46 -10.07
CA GLN A 33 1.79 -4.38 -10.20
C GLN A 33 0.48 -3.79 -9.66
N GLY A 34 0.48 -2.56 -9.15
CA GLY A 34 -0.73 -1.95 -8.56
C GLY A 34 -1.20 -2.58 -7.24
N LYS A 35 -0.36 -3.43 -6.60
CA LYS A 35 -0.71 -4.12 -5.34
C LYS A 35 -0.54 -3.25 -4.11
N ALA A 36 0.26 -2.19 -4.18
CA ALA A 36 0.44 -1.25 -3.08
C ALA A 36 0.82 0.14 -3.58
N VAL A 37 0.56 1.15 -2.74
CA VAL A 37 1.02 2.53 -2.95
C VAL A 37 1.93 2.96 -1.80
N PRO A 38 2.89 3.87 -2.05
CA PRO A 38 3.70 4.43 -0.96
C PRO A 38 2.81 5.11 0.09
N ALA A 39 3.08 4.87 1.37
CA ALA A 39 2.33 5.46 2.48
C ALA A 39 2.74 6.93 2.71
N THR A 40 2.53 7.78 1.70
CA THR A 40 2.71 9.23 1.82
C THR A 40 1.47 9.84 2.46
N LYS A 41 1.60 11.00 3.12
CA LYS A 41 0.45 11.71 3.73
C LYS A 41 -0.70 11.89 2.75
N LYS A 42 -0.39 12.24 1.49
CA LYS A 42 -1.36 12.41 0.40
C LYS A 42 -2.12 11.11 0.08
N ASN A 43 -1.42 9.98 0.02
CA ASN A 43 -2.05 8.69 -0.30
C ASN A 43 -2.89 8.17 0.88
N ILE A 44 -2.42 8.37 2.11
CA ILE A 44 -3.18 8.03 3.33
C ILE A 44 -4.49 8.82 3.35
N GLU A 45 -4.43 10.14 3.15
CA GLU A 45 -5.62 11.01 3.13
C GLU A 45 -6.59 10.63 2.01
N PHE A 46 -6.07 10.33 0.81
CA PHE A 46 -6.88 9.86 -0.31
C PHE A 46 -7.64 8.58 0.02
N ILE A 47 -6.95 7.58 0.60
CA ILE A 47 -7.56 6.31 0.97
C ILE A 47 -8.62 6.51 2.06
N LEU A 48 -8.31 7.25 3.12
CA LEU A 48 -9.27 7.54 4.20
C LEU A 48 -10.54 8.23 3.70
N ARG A 49 -10.39 9.17 2.77
CA ARG A 49 -11.52 9.86 2.12
C ARG A 49 -12.31 8.93 1.19
N SER A 50 -11.67 7.97 0.54
CA SER A 50 -12.35 7.00 -0.32
C SER A 50 -13.13 5.96 0.47
N THR A 51 -12.65 5.57 1.66
CA THR A 51 -13.29 4.57 2.52
C THR A 51 -14.47 5.15 3.32
N SER A 52 -14.50 6.47 3.55
CA SER A 52 -15.58 7.15 4.30
C SER A 52 -16.83 7.47 3.45
N ARG A 53 -17.10 6.72 2.36
CA ARG A 53 -18.34 6.84 1.57
C ARG A 53 -19.08 5.52 1.49
#